data_AF-A0A9W9ZJP2-F1
#
_entry.id   AF-A0A9W9ZJP2-F1
#
_cell.length_a   1.000
_cell.length_b   1.000
_cell.length_c   1.000
_cell.angle_alpha   90.00
_cell.angle_beta   90.00
_cell.angle_gamma   90.00
#
_symmetry.space_group_name_H-M   'P 1'
#
loop_
_entity.id
_entity.type
_entity.pdbx_description
1 polymer ?
#
loop_
_entity_poly.entity_id
_entity_poly.type
_entity_poly.pdbx_seq_one_letter_code
_entity_poly.pdbx_strand_id
1 'polypeptide(L)'
;MNCFSLRLAAVAALLLASCTLGKDDFNSKLVISEVSRKIDLSTQLTKLSTSVTLENGGDSSTEHFHLAIEPSLVDKLAFVGVTAKTPDDEDSSLTLKQVEINSHSETKFFKADLGFRLKPGHTVELTVDEVFVHAMSPFPVKITQSEKQFVLFSCNHYYYSPYTVKRQSTTVSLATSSVESHSKLKPTSLSDNAITYGPYGDVEAFQVNPMRVHFENNTPFLSVLGMTRTIEVSHWGNVAVEETYHMKHVGAELQGPFSRYDYQRTPAPASIKSFKSVLPAAASDVYYRDEIWQHLYQ
;
A
#
# COMPACT_ATOMS: atom_id res chain seq x y z
N MET A 1 -52.79 17.45 -41.46
CA MET A 1 -52.04 18.08 -40.35
C MET A 1 -51.67 16.98 -39.39
N ASN A 2 -50.46 16.44 -39.57
CA ASN A 2 -50.12 15.06 -39.25
C ASN A 2 -49.61 14.91 -37.82
N CYS A 3 -50.42 14.26 -36.99
CA CYS A 3 -50.08 13.80 -35.63
C CYS A 3 -48.85 12.87 -35.61
N PHE A 4 -48.47 12.31 -36.77
CA PHE A 4 -47.31 11.46 -36.96
C PHE A 4 -45.97 12.22 -36.91
N SER A 5 -45.94 13.47 -37.36
CA SER A 5 -44.71 14.29 -37.43
C SER A 5 -44.27 14.78 -36.05
N LEU A 6 -45.21 14.98 -35.11
CA LEU A 6 -44.91 15.38 -33.73
C LEU A 6 -44.29 14.24 -32.91
N ARG A 7 -44.66 12.98 -33.18
CA ARG A 7 -44.14 11.83 -32.43
C ARG A 7 -42.70 11.47 -32.81
N LEU A 8 -42.31 11.65 -34.08
CA LEU A 8 -40.92 11.44 -34.51
C LEU A 8 -39.97 12.48 -33.91
N ALA A 9 -40.40 13.74 -33.81
CA ALA A 9 -39.61 14.81 -33.19
C ALA A 9 -39.43 14.59 -31.67
N ALA A 10 -40.45 14.07 -30.98
CA ALA A 10 -40.37 13.76 -29.55
C ALA A 10 -39.45 12.56 -29.25
N VAL A 11 -39.40 11.54 -30.13
CA VAL A 11 -38.49 10.39 -29.96
C VAL A 11 -37.03 10.78 -30.27
N ALA A 12 -36.80 11.67 -31.25
CA ALA A 12 -35.46 12.22 -31.51
C ALA A 12 -34.96 13.11 -30.35
N ALA A 13 -35.84 13.86 -29.70
CA ALA A 13 -35.49 14.68 -28.52
C ALA A 13 -35.20 13.84 -27.27
N LEU A 14 -35.86 12.68 -27.08
CA LEU A 14 -35.56 11.76 -25.98
C LEU A 14 -34.27 10.94 -26.20
N LEU A 15 -33.91 10.64 -27.46
CA LEU A 15 -32.65 9.99 -27.80
C LEU A 15 -31.43 10.94 -27.75
N LEU A 16 -31.64 12.25 -27.83
CA LEU A 16 -30.60 13.27 -27.62
C LEU A 16 -30.39 13.65 -26.15
N ALA A 17 -31.30 13.24 -25.25
CA ALA A 17 -31.22 13.53 -23.81
C ALA A 17 -30.64 12.38 -22.96
N SER A 18 -30.23 11.26 -23.57
CA SER A 18 -29.70 10.08 -22.88
C SER A 18 -28.22 9.79 -23.17
N CYS A 19 -27.48 10.81 -23.62
CA CYS A 19 -26.02 10.80 -23.68
C CYS A 19 -25.43 11.93 -22.82
N THR A 20 -25.84 12.03 -21.55
CA THR A 20 -24.90 12.55 -20.55
C THR A 20 -23.92 11.41 -20.25
N LEU A 21 -22.88 11.33 -21.09
CA LEU A 21 -21.61 10.72 -20.71
C LEU A 21 -21.30 11.19 -19.28
N GLY A 22 -21.00 10.25 -18.37
CA GLY A 22 -20.75 10.55 -16.97
C GLY A 22 -19.88 11.79 -16.85
N LYS A 23 -20.35 12.78 -16.09
CA LYS A 23 -19.47 13.84 -15.58
C LYS A 23 -18.26 13.11 -15.00
N ASP A 24 -17.05 13.43 -15.47
CA ASP A 24 -15.83 12.88 -14.88
C ASP A 24 -15.96 12.98 -13.36
N ASP A 25 -16.01 11.84 -12.65
CA ASP A 25 -16.02 11.80 -11.18
C ASP A 25 -14.75 12.48 -10.61
N PHE A 26 -13.75 12.67 -11.48
CA PHE A 26 -12.48 13.30 -11.23
C PHE A 26 -12.39 14.68 -11.89
N ASN A 27 -11.66 15.60 -11.25
CA ASN A 27 -11.28 16.84 -11.91
C ASN A 27 -10.18 16.56 -12.94
N SER A 28 -10.56 16.30 -14.20
CA SER A 28 -9.65 16.00 -15.31
C SER A 28 -8.71 17.15 -15.69
N LYS A 29 -8.85 18.32 -15.06
CA LYS A 29 -7.93 19.46 -15.19
C LYS A 29 -6.80 19.45 -14.17
N LEU A 30 -6.84 18.56 -13.17
CA LEU A 30 -5.68 18.33 -12.30
C LEU A 30 -4.68 17.44 -13.02
N VAL A 31 -3.41 17.84 -12.93
CA VAL A 31 -2.30 17.14 -13.57
C VAL A 31 -1.23 16.92 -12.52
N ILE A 32 -0.55 15.79 -12.57
CA ILE A 32 0.59 15.53 -11.71
C ILE A 32 1.86 15.87 -12.48
N SER A 33 2.58 16.89 -12.04
CA SER A 33 3.78 17.36 -12.73
C SER A 33 4.99 16.47 -12.47
N GLU A 34 5.13 15.96 -11.24
CA GLU A 34 6.18 15.04 -10.85
C GLU A 34 5.68 14.03 -9.81
N VAL A 35 6.08 12.77 -9.98
CA VAL A 35 5.91 11.70 -8.97
C VAL A 35 7.24 11.01 -8.71
N SER A 36 7.57 10.84 -7.44
CA SER A 36 8.67 9.99 -7.00
C SER A 36 8.14 8.95 -6.03
N ARG A 37 8.09 7.69 -6.46
CA ARG A 37 7.61 6.56 -5.65
C ARG A 37 8.77 5.82 -5.03
N LYS A 38 8.74 5.62 -3.71
CA LYS A 38 9.67 4.76 -2.98
C LYS A 38 8.92 3.55 -2.46
N ILE A 39 9.26 2.37 -2.97
CA ILE A 39 8.66 1.10 -2.58
C ILE A 39 9.69 0.37 -1.71
N ASP A 40 9.45 0.29 -0.41
CA ASP A 40 10.29 -0.44 0.53
C ASP A 40 9.75 -1.86 0.75
N LEU A 41 10.53 -2.85 0.30
CA LEU A 41 10.31 -4.28 0.41
C LEU A 41 11.35 -4.96 1.33
N SER A 42 12.01 -4.17 2.18
CA SER A 42 13.06 -4.68 3.08
C SER A 42 12.55 -5.54 4.22
N THR A 43 11.25 -5.45 4.53
CA THR A 43 10.59 -6.23 5.60
C THR A 43 9.54 -7.18 5.02
N GLN A 44 8.72 -7.80 5.87
CA GLN A 44 7.53 -8.56 5.41
C GLN A 44 6.36 -7.65 4.98
N LEU A 45 6.41 -6.37 5.32
CA LEU A 45 5.43 -5.36 4.88
C LEU A 45 5.96 -4.64 3.65
N THR A 46 5.04 -4.28 2.75
CA THR A 46 5.35 -3.39 1.64
C THR A 46 4.95 -1.97 2.04
N LYS A 47 5.91 -1.06 2.11
CA LYS A 47 5.65 0.35 2.43
C LYS A 47 5.90 1.19 1.19
N LEU A 48 4.92 1.99 0.79
CA LEU A 48 5.04 2.93 -0.30
C LEU A 48 5.07 4.33 0.30
N SER A 49 6.06 5.13 -0.07
CA SER A 49 6.10 6.55 0.21
C SER A 49 6.25 7.28 -1.13
N THR A 50 5.21 8.01 -1.51
CA THR A 50 5.09 8.62 -2.83
C THR A 50 5.01 10.13 -2.70
N SER A 51 6.04 10.83 -3.18
CA SER A 51 6.02 12.29 -3.30
C SER A 51 5.35 12.68 -4.62
N VAL A 52 4.33 13.52 -4.53
CA VAL A 52 3.49 13.96 -5.66
C VAL A 52 3.46 15.48 -5.71
N THR A 53 3.77 16.05 -6.86
CA THR A 53 3.56 17.48 -7.13
C THR A 53 2.28 17.63 -7.96
N LEU A 54 1.19 18.01 -7.31
CA LEU A 54 -0.12 18.19 -7.93
C LEU A 54 -0.26 19.62 -8.46
N GLU A 55 -0.64 19.77 -9.72
CA GLU A 55 -0.83 21.04 -10.41
C GLU A 55 -2.30 21.23 -10.79
N ASN A 56 -2.85 22.42 -10.55
CA ASN A 56 -4.18 22.77 -11.05
C ASN A 56 -4.09 23.40 -12.44
N GLY A 57 -4.25 22.60 -13.48
CA GLY A 57 -4.29 23.06 -14.88
C GLY A 57 -5.66 23.57 -15.35
N GLY A 58 -6.63 23.73 -14.45
CA GLY A 58 -7.97 24.21 -14.77
C GLY A 58 -8.18 25.70 -14.51
N ASP A 59 -9.36 26.21 -14.87
CA ASP A 59 -9.72 27.64 -14.73
C ASP A 59 -10.33 27.98 -13.35
N SER A 60 -10.65 26.98 -12.53
CA SER A 60 -11.27 27.14 -11.21
C SER A 60 -10.39 26.55 -10.10
N SER A 61 -10.46 27.12 -8.89
CA SER A 61 -9.75 26.56 -7.74
C SER A 61 -10.35 25.21 -7.30
N THR A 62 -9.50 24.29 -6.84
CA THR A 62 -9.94 23.03 -6.21
C THR A 62 -9.57 23.00 -4.73
N GLU A 63 -10.33 22.26 -3.93
CA GLU A 63 -10.08 22.06 -2.49
C GLU A 63 -9.76 20.59 -2.17
N HIS A 64 -9.88 19.69 -3.14
CA HIS A 64 -9.67 18.27 -2.94
C HIS A 64 -9.12 17.60 -4.20
N PHE A 65 -8.59 16.40 -4.02
CA PHE A 65 -8.20 15.50 -5.10
C PHE A 65 -8.54 14.05 -4.72
N HIS A 66 -8.46 13.15 -5.70
CA HIS A 66 -8.73 11.73 -5.51
C HIS A 66 -7.43 10.93 -5.60
N LEU A 67 -7.18 10.14 -4.56
CA LEU A 67 -6.14 9.12 -4.53
C LEU A 67 -6.77 7.77 -4.94
N ALA A 68 -6.10 7.05 -5.83
CA ALA A 68 -6.50 5.71 -6.28
C ALA A 68 -5.51 4.68 -5.75
N ILE A 69 -6.02 3.59 -5.16
CA ILE A 69 -5.20 2.45 -4.74
C ILE A 69 -5.15 1.44 -5.88
N GLU A 70 -3.96 0.98 -6.23
CA GLU A 70 -3.80 0.03 -7.33
C GLU A 70 -4.65 -1.25 -7.11
N PRO A 71 -5.45 -1.69 -8.11
CA PRO A 71 -6.35 -2.84 -7.97
C PRO A 71 -5.66 -4.11 -7.46
N SER A 72 -4.41 -4.35 -7.85
CA SER A 72 -3.63 -5.53 -7.43
C SER A 72 -3.26 -5.55 -5.94
N LEU A 73 -3.38 -4.40 -5.26
CA LEU A 73 -3.01 -4.19 -3.87
C LEU A 73 -4.19 -3.76 -2.97
N VAL A 74 -5.37 -3.50 -3.55
CA VAL A 74 -6.57 -2.99 -2.85
C VAL A 74 -6.98 -3.83 -1.62
N ASP A 75 -6.89 -5.15 -1.73
CA ASP A 75 -7.26 -6.08 -0.65
C ASP A 75 -6.17 -6.23 0.42
N LYS A 76 -5.01 -5.64 0.17
CA LYS A 76 -3.81 -5.76 1.00
C LYS A 76 -3.51 -4.48 1.76
N LEU A 77 -4.25 -3.40 1.50
CA LEU A 77 -4.06 -2.10 2.13
C LEU A 77 -4.41 -2.17 3.63
N ALA A 78 -3.44 -1.85 4.47
CA ALA A 78 -3.61 -1.76 5.92
C ALA A 78 -3.66 -0.31 6.43
N PHE A 79 -2.96 0.60 5.73
CA PHE A 79 -2.91 2.02 6.08
C PHE A 79 -2.71 2.87 4.84
N VAL A 80 -3.36 4.04 4.82
CA VAL A 80 -3.11 5.11 3.86
C VAL A 80 -3.15 6.44 4.60
N GLY A 81 -2.16 7.29 4.36
CA GLY A 81 -2.06 8.64 4.89
C GLY A 81 -1.55 9.58 3.81
N VAL A 82 -1.99 10.84 3.89
CA VAL A 82 -1.50 11.89 2.99
C VAL A 82 -1.11 13.10 3.82
N THR A 83 0.10 13.59 3.62
CA THR A 83 0.55 14.88 4.12
C THR A 83 0.75 15.87 2.97
N ALA A 84 0.56 17.15 3.24
CA ALA A 84 0.73 18.21 2.26
C ALA A 84 1.59 19.34 2.82
N LYS A 85 2.45 19.89 1.97
CA LYS A 85 3.10 21.18 2.24
C LYS A 85 2.11 22.29 1.93
N THR A 86 1.48 22.80 2.98
CA THR A 86 0.55 23.91 2.91
C THR A 86 1.28 25.24 3.14
N PRO A 87 0.67 26.40 2.85
CA PRO A 87 1.29 27.69 3.14
C PRO A 87 1.56 27.94 4.64
N ASP A 88 0.80 27.29 5.52
CA ASP A 88 0.83 27.51 6.97
C ASP A 88 1.63 26.45 7.74
N ASP A 89 1.75 25.24 7.17
CA ASP A 89 2.42 24.08 7.77
C ASP A 89 3.01 23.18 6.67
N GLU A 90 4.28 22.80 6.83
CA GLU A 90 5.00 21.94 5.90
C GLU A 90 4.56 20.46 6.00
N ASP A 91 4.01 20.01 7.14
CA ASP A 91 3.64 18.61 7.38
C ASP A 91 2.16 18.44 7.76
N SER A 92 1.26 19.13 7.06
CA SER A 92 -0.17 19.08 7.35
C SER A 92 -0.79 17.74 6.92
N SER A 93 -1.34 16.97 7.87
CA SER A 93 -2.05 15.72 7.58
C SER A 93 -3.44 15.99 7.01
N LEU A 94 -3.72 15.43 5.82
CA LEU A 94 -4.97 15.62 5.12
C LEU A 94 -6.06 14.66 5.60
N THR A 95 -7.32 15.12 5.56
CA THR A 95 -8.47 14.26 5.85
C THR A 95 -8.84 13.44 4.62
N LEU A 96 -8.82 12.11 4.77
CA LEU A 96 -9.20 11.17 3.73
C LEU A 96 -10.63 10.66 3.94
N LYS A 97 -11.44 10.68 2.89
CA LYS A 97 -12.77 10.04 2.86
C LYS A 97 -12.81 9.02 1.75
N GLN A 98 -13.05 7.75 2.08
CA GLN A 98 -13.25 6.72 1.07
C GLN A 98 -14.49 7.06 0.23
N VAL A 99 -14.37 6.93 -1.09
CA VAL A 99 -15.45 7.15 -2.05
C VAL A 99 -15.52 5.98 -3.03
N GLU A 100 -16.74 5.65 -3.44
CA GLU A 100 -16.98 4.63 -4.47
C GLU A 100 -17.22 5.33 -5.80
N ILE A 101 -16.57 4.82 -6.85
CA ILE A 101 -16.64 5.38 -8.19
C ILE A 101 -17.02 4.25 -9.14
N ASN A 102 -18.27 4.29 -9.63
CA ASN A 102 -18.87 3.19 -10.39
C ASN A 102 -18.12 2.83 -11.67
N SER A 103 -17.37 3.79 -12.24
CA SER A 103 -16.57 3.56 -13.45
C SER A 103 -15.34 2.68 -13.21
N HIS A 104 -14.90 2.49 -11.96
CA HIS A 104 -13.69 1.78 -11.57
C HIS A 104 -13.93 0.95 -10.30
N SER A 105 -14.84 -0.03 -10.38
CA SER A 105 -15.32 -0.81 -9.23
C SER A 105 -14.26 -1.63 -8.48
N GLU A 106 -13.18 -2.00 -9.18
CA GLU A 106 -12.04 -2.77 -8.68
C GLU A 106 -10.99 -1.92 -7.95
N THR A 107 -11.18 -0.60 -7.91
CA THR A 107 -10.27 0.37 -7.29
C THR A 107 -10.92 0.98 -6.05
N LYS A 108 -10.17 1.08 -4.95
CA LYS A 108 -10.56 1.93 -3.82
C LYS A 108 -10.06 3.35 -4.04
N PHE A 109 -10.95 4.32 -3.87
CA PHE A 109 -10.62 5.73 -3.97
C PHE A 109 -10.74 6.43 -2.62
N PHE A 110 -9.85 7.38 -2.39
CA PHE A 110 -9.91 8.29 -1.26
C PHE A 110 -9.95 9.72 -1.76
N LYS A 111 -10.99 10.46 -1.37
CA LYS A 111 -11.06 11.90 -1.52
C LYS A 111 -10.24 12.55 -0.41
N ALA A 112 -9.15 13.19 -0.77
CA ALA A 112 -8.27 13.93 0.12
C ALA A 112 -8.63 15.42 0.09
N ASP A 113 -8.98 15.97 1.25
CA ASP A 113 -9.23 17.40 1.43
C ASP A 113 -7.90 18.13 1.65
N LEU A 114 -7.60 19.13 0.83
CA LEU A 114 -6.36 19.90 0.90
C LEU A 114 -6.36 20.88 2.09
N GLY A 115 -7.52 21.24 2.64
CA GLY A 115 -7.66 22.28 3.67
C GLY A 115 -7.50 23.71 3.16
N PHE A 116 -7.17 23.91 1.87
CA PHE A 116 -7.09 25.21 1.21
C PHE A 116 -7.48 25.12 -0.27
N ARG A 117 -7.66 26.29 -0.90
CA ARG A 117 -7.99 26.42 -2.32
C ARG A 117 -6.74 26.46 -3.18
N LEU A 118 -6.46 25.38 -3.91
CA LEU A 118 -5.42 25.34 -4.93
C LEU A 118 -5.91 26.10 -6.18
N LYS A 119 -5.36 27.29 -6.39
CA LYS A 119 -5.72 28.18 -7.51
C LYS A 119 -5.23 27.65 -8.86
N PRO A 120 -5.87 28.04 -9.98
CA PRO A 120 -5.36 27.80 -11.33
C PRO A 120 -3.87 28.14 -11.49
N GLY A 121 -3.10 27.24 -12.11
CA GLY A 121 -1.66 27.39 -12.36
C GLY A 121 -0.75 27.20 -11.14
N HIS A 122 -1.31 26.99 -9.93
CA HIS A 122 -0.52 26.71 -8.74
C HIS A 122 -0.33 25.21 -8.53
N THR A 123 0.73 24.87 -7.78
CA THR A 123 1.10 23.51 -7.40
C THR A 123 1.06 23.32 -5.89
N VAL A 124 0.87 22.07 -5.45
CA VAL A 124 1.03 21.63 -4.07
C VAL A 124 1.86 20.35 -4.04
N GLU A 125 2.78 20.26 -3.07
CA GLU A 125 3.55 19.05 -2.82
C GLU A 125 2.85 18.19 -1.77
N LEU A 126 2.68 16.92 -2.09
CA LEU A 126 1.98 15.93 -1.27
C LEU A 126 2.91 14.74 -1.04
N THR A 127 2.84 14.14 0.13
CA THR A 127 3.45 12.82 0.40
C THR A 127 2.34 11.84 0.75
N VAL A 128 2.25 10.76 -0.02
CA VAL A 128 1.28 9.68 0.18
C VAL A 128 2.03 8.49 0.76
N ASP A 129 1.67 8.08 1.97
CA ASP A 129 2.23 6.90 2.63
C ASP A 129 1.19 5.79 2.68
N GLU A 130 1.53 4.64 2.12
CA GLU A 130 0.67 3.46 2.06
C GLU A 130 1.42 2.26 2.66
N VAL A 131 0.72 1.44 3.44
CA VAL A 131 1.26 0.19 3.98
C VAL A 131 0.38 -0.96 3.55
N PHE A 132 1.00 -1.95 2.90
CA PHE A 132 0.34 -3.16 2.45
C PHE A 132 0.84 -4.37 3.23
N VAL A 133 -0.10 -5.18 3.72
CA VAL A 133 0.14 -6.47 4.37
C VAL A 133 -0.04 -7.59 3.35
N HIS A 134 0.74 -8.67 3.46
CA HIS A 134 0.63 -9.83 2.55
C HIS A 134 0.79 -9.50 1.04
N ALA A 135 1.50 -8.40 0.72
CA ALA A 135 1.79 -7.98 -0.65
C ALA A 135 2.88 -8.82 -1.33
N MET A 136 3.73 -9.47 -0.55
CA MET A 136 4.76 -10.39 -1.01
C MET A 136 4.33 -11.84 -0.82
N SER A 137 4.62 -12.68 -1.81
CA SER A 137 4.31 -14.12 -1.76
C SER A 137 5.59 -14.95 -1.92
N PRO A 138 5.84 -15.95 -1.06
CA PRO A 138 7.00 -16.81 -1.18
C PRO A 138 7.02 -17.56 -2.52
N PHE A 139 8.19 -17.57 -3.16
CA PHE A 139 8.43 -18.32 -4.39
C PHE A 139 9.89 -18.80 -4.44
N PRO A 140 10.15 -20.09 -4.22
CA PRO A 140 9.18 -21.18 -4.06
C PRO A 140 8.35 -21.09 -2.76
N VAL A 141 7.17 -21.69 -2.76
CA VAL A 141 6.26 -21.73 -1.59
C VAL A 141 6.79 -22.64 -0.47
N LYS A 142 7.65 -23.59 -0.82
CA LYS A 142 8.26 -24.55 0.11
C LYS A 142 9.77 -24.50 -0.03
N ILE A 143 10.48 -24.47 1.09
CA ILE A 143 11.93 -24.46 1.17
C ILE A 143 12.43 -25.47 2.20
N THR A 144 13.58 -26.09 1.95
CA THR A 144 14.22 -26.94 2.95
C THR A 144 14.79 -26.11 4.10
N GLN A 145 15.12 -26.76 5.22
CA GLN A 145 15.57 -26.09 6.45
C GLN A 145 16.80 -25.16 6.25
N SER A 146 17.69 -25.49 5.31
CA SER A 146 18.91 -24.73 5.01
C SER A 146 18.76 -23.70 3.89
N GLU A 147 17.65 -23.74 3.16
CA GLU A 147 17.40 -22.87 2.02
C GLU A 147 17.01 -21.45 2.44
N LYS A 148 17.33 -20.50 1.56
CA LYS A 148 16.93 -19.11 1.69
C LYS A 148 15.54 -18.91 1.12
N GLN A 149 14.80 -17.98 1.71
CA GLN A 149 13.50 -17.58 1.22
C GLN A 149 13.64 -16.51 0.14
N PHE A 150 12.97 -16.75 -0.98
CA PHE A 150 12.74 -15.76 -2.04
C PHE A 150 11.26 -15.43 -2.11
N VAL A 151 10.94 -14.19 -2.46
CA VAL A 151 9.57 -13.69 -2.52
C VAL A 151 9.31 -12.94 -3.83
N LEU A 152 8.05 -13.01 -4.27
CA LEU A 152 7.52 -12.26 -5.40
C LEU A 152 6.72 -11.07 -4.89
N PHE A 153 7.03 -9.90 -5.41
CA PHE A 153 6.22 -8.69 -5.31
C PHE A 153 5.71 -8.30 -6.70
N SER A 154 4.45 -7.89 -6.79
CA SER A 154 3.81 -7.44 -8.04
C SER A 154 3.03 -6.16 -7.80
N CYS A 155 3.21 -5.18 -8.68
CA CYS A 155 2.46 -3.91 -8.70
C CYS A 155 2.52 -3.30 -10.11
N ASN A 156 2.18 -2.03 -10.27
CA ASN A 156 2.24 -1.30 -11.53
C ASN A 156 3.55 -0.50 -11.68
N HIS A 157 4.19 -0.53 -12.86
CA HIS A 157 5.33 0.34 -13.19
C HIS A 157 4.93 1.82 -13.24
N TYR A 158 3.69 2.10 -13.60
CA TYR A 158 3.15 3.46 -13.63
C TYR A 158 2.48 3.81 -12.31
N TYR A 159 2.51 5.08 -11.93
CA TYR A 159 1.72 5.57 -10.81
C TYR A 159 0.24 5.47 -11.19
N TYR A 160 -0.50 4.67 -10.44
CA TYR A 160 -1.90 4.42 -10.75
C TYR A 160 -2.75 5.58 -10.21
N SER A 161 -3.08 6.52 -11.09
CA SER A 161 -3.84 7.72 -10.73
C SER A 161 -4.93 8.06 -11.75
N PRO A 162 -6.02 8.74 -11.33
CA PRO A 162 -7.03 9.28 -12.25
C PRO A 162 -6.53 10.49 -13.05
N TYR A 163 -5.34 10.99 -12.72
CA TYR A 163 -4.72 12.16 -13.34
C TYR A 163 -3.55 11.73 -14.22
N THR A 164 -3.29 12.50 -15.27
CA THR A 164 -2.11 12.33 -16.12
C THR A 164 -0.85 12.73 -15.34
N VAL A 165 0.25 12.00 -15.59
CA VAL A 165 1.52 12.21 -14.92
C VAL A 165 2.59 12.63 -15.93
N LYS A 166 3.08 13.86 -15.83
CA LYS A 166 4.07 14.42 -16.76
C LYS A 166 5.44 13.75 -16.61
N ARG A 167 5.87 13.46 -15.37
CA ARG A 167 7.15 12.79 -15.08
C ARG A 167 7.02 11.92 -13.84
N GLN A 168 7.47 10.67 -13.93
CA GLN A 168 7.52 9.76 -12.79
C GLN A 168 8.84 9.00 -12.69
N SER A 169 9.27 8.75 -11.45
CA SER A 169 10.37 7.85 -11.11
C SER A 169 9.92 6.90 -10.00
N THR A 170 10.43 5.67 -9.99
CA THR A 170 10.13 4.69 -8.95
C THR A 170 11.41 4.01 -8.49
N THR A 171 11.67 4.03 -7.19
CA THR A 171 12.78 3.32 -6.56
C THR A 171 12.22 2.22 -5.67
N VAL A 172 12.66 0.99 -5.89
CA VAL A 172 12.29 -0.20 -5.12
C VAL A 172 13.48 -0.61 -4.27
N SER A 173 13.36 -0.49 -2.95
CA SER A 173 14.35 -0.94 -1.98
C SER A 173 14.06 -2.38 -1.56
N LEU A 174 15.08 -3.23 -1.58
CA LEU A 174 15.00 -4.66 -1.32
C LEU A 174 15.69 -5.01 0.00
N ALA A 175 15.29 -6.14 0.57
CA ALA A 175 15.90 -6.67 1.80
C ALA A 175 17.40 -6.99 1.63
N THR A 176 17.78 -7.45 0.43
CA THR A 176 19.15 -7.80 0.07
C THR A 176 19.43 -7.42 -1.38
N SER A 177 20.70 -7.49 -1.80
CA SER A 177 21.10 -7.32 -3.20
C SER A 177 20.88 -8.57 -4.07
N SER A 178 20.41 -9.68 -3.48
CA SER A 178 20.14 -10.92 -4.22
C SER A 178 18.78 -10.84 -4.90
N VAL A 179 18.82 -10.59 -6.21
CA VAL A 179 17.64 -10.48 -7.08
C VAL A 179 17.69 -11.60 -8.11
N GLU A 180 16.67 -12.45 -8.12
CA GLU A 180 16.52 -13.52 -9.12
C GLU A 180 16.02 -12.97 -10.44
N SER A 181 14.97 -12.14 -10.38
CA SER A 181 14.43 -11.49 -11.57
C SER A 181 13.70 -10.20 -11.24
N HIS A 182 13.69 -9.28 -12.19
CA HIS A 182 12.88 -8.07 -12.14
C HIS A 182 12.39 -7.73 -13.55
N SER A 183 11.25 -7.04 -13.65
CA SER A 183 10.72 -6.54 -14.91
C SER A 183 11.67 -5.50 -15.52
N LYS A 184 11.73 -5.43 -16.86
CA LYS A 184 12.74 -4.63 -17.58
C LYS A 184 12.13 -3.52 -18.43
N LEU A 185 11.25 -2.71 -17.84
CA LEU A 185 10.72 -1.51 -18.51
C LEU A 185 11.81 -0.43 -18.54
N LYS A 186 12.42 -0.19 -19.70
CA LYS A 186 13.51 0.79 -19.85
C LYS A 186 12.98 2.23 -19.76
N PRO A 187 13.73 3.17 -19.15
CA PRO A 187 15.01 2.97 -18.46
C PRO A 187 14.83 2.27 -17.10
N THR A 188 15.75 1.35 -16.80
CA THR A 188 15.80 0.63 -15.52
C THR A 188 17.25 0.39 -15.13
N SER A 189 17.55 0.49 -13.84
CA SER A 189 18.86 0.20 -13.27
C SER A 189 18.72 -0.56 -11.96
N LEU A 190 19.67 -1.45 -11.71
CA LEU A 190 19.82 -2.16 -10.44
C LEU A 190 21.16 -1.73 -9.84
N SER A 191 21.13 -1.20 -8.62
CA SER A 191 22.31 -0.78 -7.86
C SER A 191 22.17 -1.27 -6.42
N ASP A 192 23.14 -2.04 -5.94
CA ASP A 192 23.15 -2.61 -4.60
C ASP A 192 21.86 -3.38 -4.27
N ASN A 193 21.03 -2.86 -3.34
CA ASN A 193 19.74 -3.41 -2.96
C ASN A 193 18.55 -2.59 -3.48
N ALA A 194 18.76 -1.74 -4.49
CA ALA A 194 17.74 -0.85 -5.02
C ALA A 194 17.57 -1.01 -6.54
N ILE A 195 16.32 -1.11 -6.99
CA ILE A 195 15.96 -1.08 -8.41
C ILE A 195 15.32 0.28 -8.71
N THR A 196 15.82 0.99 -9.71
CA THR A 196 15.23 2.24 -10.18
C THR A 196 14.55 2.02 -11.52
N TYR A 197 13.32 2.50 -11.64
CA TYR A 197 12.48 2.49 -12.83
C TYR A 197 12.16 3.93 -13.23
N GLY A 198 12.33 4.22 -14.52
CA GLY A 198 12.14 5.56 -15.05
C GLY A 198 13.43 6.38 -15.05
N PRO A 199 13.34 7.67 -15.41
CA PRO A 199 12.11 8.44 -15.52
C PRO A 199 11.23 8.01 -16.70
N TYR A 200 9.92 8.00 -16.49
CA TYR A 200 8.92 7.90 -17.57
C TYR A 200 8.15 9.22 -17.65
N GLY A 201 7.85 9.65 -18.87
CA GLY A 201 7.10 10.88 -19.13
C GLY A 201 5.73 10.60 -19.73
N ASP A 202 4.83 11.56 -19.56
CA ASP A 202 3.50 11.60 -20.20
C ASP A 202 2.71 10.29 -20.06
N VAL A 203 2.57 9.85 -18.81
CA VAL A 203 1.79 8.66 -18.45
C VAL A 203 0.31 9.05 -18.34
N GLU A 204 -0.53 8.31 -19.04
CA GLU A 204 -1.97 8.56 -19.09
C GLU A 204 -2.68 8.17 -17.79
N ALA A 205 -3.87 8.71 -17.57
CA ALA A 205 -4.72 8.34 -16.44
C ALA A 205 -5.00 6.82 -16.45
N PHE A 206 -4.89 6.19 -15.28
CA PHE A 206 -5.11 4.75 -15.08
C PHE A 206 -4.27 3.83 -15.98
N GLN A 207 -3.11 4.28 -16.45
CA GLN A 207 -2.25 3.44 -17.27
C GLN A 207 -1.66 2.27 -16.46
N VAL A 208 -1.80 1.05 -17.00
CA VAL A 208 -1.34 -0.18 -16.34
C VAL A 208 -0.23 -0.84 -17.14
N ASN A 209 0.87 -1.17 -16.45
CA ASN A 209 1.94 -2.02 -16.94
C ASN A 209 2.53 -2.85 -15.77
N PRO A 210 2.36 -4.19 -15.77
CA PRO A 210 2.71 -5.01 -14.62
C PRO A 210 4.22 -5.03 -14.34
N MET A 211 4.58 -4.68 -13.12
CA MET A 211 5.92 -4.80 -12.53
C MET A 211 5.98 -6.04 -11.65
N ARG A 212 7.07 -6.81 -11.78
CA ARG A 212 7.32 -7.99 -10.93
C ARG A 212 8.76 -8.00 -10.48
N VAL A 213 8.98 -8.27 -9.20
CA VAL A 213 10.31 -8.39 -8.59
C VAL A 213 10.37 -9.68 -7.78
N HIS A 214 11.40 -10.49 -8.03
CA HIS A 214 11.71 -11.74 -7.35
C HIS A 214 13.09 -11.61 -6.70
N PHE A 215 13.13 -11.67 -5.37
CA PHE A 215 14.34 -11.36 -4.61
C PHE A 215 14.40 -12.15 -3.30
N GLU A 216 15.60 -12.26 -2.72
CA GLU A 216 15.83 -12.90 -1.43
C GLU A 216 15.32 -11.99 -0.30
N ASN A 217 14.43 -12.54 0.54
CA ASN A 217 13.93 -11.87 1.74
C ASN A 217 13.75 -12.88 2.87
N ASN A 218 14.74 -12.96 3.75
CA ASN A 218 14.77 -13.82 4.93
C ASN A 218 14.29 -13.09 6.21
N THR A 219 13.62 -11.95 6.09
CA THR A 219 13.07 -11.30 7.28
C THR A 219 11.99 -12.17 7.94
N PRO A 220 11.65 -11.96 9.22
CA PRO A 220 10.57 -12.69 9.88
C PRO A 220 9.20 -12.41 9.23
N PHE A 221 8.67 -13.37 8.47
CA PHE A 221 7.29 -13.34 7.94
C PHE A 221 6.31 -13.84 9.02
N LEU A 222 6.11 -13.04 10.07
CA LEU A 222 5.21 -13.35 11.19
C LEU A 222 3.90 -12.56 11.08
N SER A 223 2.77 -13.24 11.10
CA SER A 223 1.44 -12.62 11.10
C SER A 223 0.62 -13.03 12.29
N VAL A 224 -0.07 -12.06 12.88
CA VAL A 224 -1.04 -12.26 13.96
C VAL A 224 -2.38 -12.59 13.31
N LEU A 225 -2.84 -13.83 13.45
CA LEU A 225 -4.13 -14.29 12.93
C LEU A 225 -5.30 -13.83 13.79
N GLY A 226 -5.05 -13.68 15.09
CA GLY A 226 -6.02 -13.20 16.07
C GLY A 226 -5.31 -12.64 17.29
N MET A 227 -5.85 -11.56 17.86
CA MET A 227 -5.35 -10.93 19.07
C MET A 227 -6.53 -10.54 19.95
N THR A 228 -6.47 -10.95 21.20
CA THR A 228 -7.43 -10.56 22.23
C THR A 228 -6.69 -9.76 23.28
N ARG A 229 -7.11 -8.51 23.48
CA ARG A 229 -6.60 -7.65 24.56
C ARG A 229 -7.70 -7.46 25.60
N THR A 230 -7.47 -7.96 26.80
CA THR A 230 -8.32 -7.75 27.96
C THR A 230 -7.74 -6.62 28.80
N ILE A 231 -8.55 -5.60 29.09
CA ILE A 231 -8.17 -4.47 29.93
C ILE A 231 -9.08 -4.47 31.14
N GLU A 232 -8.55 -4.81 32.30
CA GLU A 232 -9.26 -4.77 33.58
C GLU A 232 -8.89 -3.49 34.33
N VAL A 233 -9.90 -2.71 34.72
CA VAL A 233 -9.71 -1.46 35.46
C VAL A 233 -10.20 -1.62 36.88
N SER A 234 -9.28 -1.55 37.84
CA SER A 234 -9.58 -1.60 39.27
C SER A 234 -9.55 -0.20 39.88
N HIS A 235 -10.68 0.22 40.45
CA HIS A 235 -10.76 1.45 41.23
C HIS A 235 -9.94 1.40 42.53
N TRP A 236 -9.43 0.22 42.89
CA TRP A 236 -8.56 0.01 44.04
C TRP A 236 -7.06 0.17 43.74
N GLY A 237 -6.67 0.44 42.48
CA GLY A 237 -5.34 1.02 42.23
C GLY A 237 -4.58 0.60 40.96
N ASN A 238 -5.09 -0.26 40.09
CA ASN A 238 -4.35 -0.68 38.90
C ASN A 238 -5.22 -0.92 37.66
N VAL A 239 -4.58 -0.84 36.49
CA VAL A 239 -5.12 -1.28 35.20
C VAL A 239 -4.28 -2.48 34.76
N ALA A 240 -4.90 -3.65 34.67
CA ALA A 240 -4.24 -4.86 34.17
C ALA A 240 -4.56 -5.03 32.68
N VAL A 241 -3.53 -5.29 31.88
CA VAL A 241 -3.67 -5.56 30.45
C VAL A 241 -3.11 -6.95 30.17
N GLU A 242 -3.96 -7.82 29.64
CA GLU A 242 -3.60 -9.17 29.20
C GLU A 242 -3.81 -9.27 27.69
N GLU A 243 -2.86 -9.89 26.99
CA GLU A 243 -2.91 -10.05 25.54
C GLU A 243 -2.67 -11.50 25.15
N THR A 244 -3.63 -12.09 24.42
CA THR A 244 -3.49 -13.42 23.82
C THR A 244 -3.24 -13.25 22.33
N TYR A 245 -2.14 -13.81 21.83
CA TYR A 245 -1.75 -13.74 20.42
C TYR A 245 -1.78 -15.11 19.76
N HIS A 246 -2.54 -15.24 18.68
CA HIS A 246 -2.46 -16.38 17.77
C HIS A 246 -1.61 -15.95 16.56
N MET A 247 -0.39 -16.48 16.47
CA MET A 247 0.57 -16.07 15.45
C MET A 247 0.93 -17.23 14.53
N LYS A 248 1.22 -16.93 13.27
CA LYS A 248 1.66 -17.91 12.26
C LYS A 248 2.81 -17.32 11.44
N HIS A 249 3.80 -18.17 11.14
CA HIS A 249 4.79 -17.88 10.11
C HIS A 249 4.14 -18.03 8.73
N VAL A 250 4.11 -16.95 7.95
CA VAL A 250 3.44 -16.86 6.63
C VAL A 250 4.42 -16.78 5.46
N GLY A 251 5.70 -17.04 5.72
CA GLY A 251 6.72 -17.18 4.69
C GLY A 251 6.67 -18.56 4.02
N ALA A 252 7.78 -18.96 3.42
CA ALA A 252 7.88 -20.27 2.77
C ALA A 252 7.75 -21.40 3.80
N GLU A 253 6.96 -22.42 3.46
CA GLU A 253 6.74 -23.58 4.33
C GLU A 253 7.96 -24.51 4.33
N LEU A 254 8.21 -25.18 5.46
CA LEU A 254 9.28 -26.17 5.54
C LEU A 254 8.97 -27.37 4.65
N GLN A 255 9.87 -27.64 3.70
CA GLN A 255 9.88 -28.85 2.90
C GLN A 255 10.74 -29.92 3.56
N GLY A 256 10.15 -31.09 3.81
CA GLY A 256 10.84 -32.21 4.42
C GLY A 256 10.86 -32.15 5.95
N PRO A 257 11.65 -33.03 6.60
CA PRO A 257 11.69 -33.12 8.05
C PRO A 257 12.49 -31.97 8.68
N PHE A 258 12.11 -31.60 9.89
CA PHE A 258 12.94 -30.75 10.74
C PHE A 258 14.04 -31.58 11.42
N SER A 259 15.29 -31.15 11.29
CA SER A 259 16.45 -31.74 11.97
C SER A 259 17.00 -30.76 13.00
N ARG A 260 16.84 -31.09 14.29
CA ARG A 260 17.41 -30.28 15.39
C ARG A 260 18.94 -30.23 15.32
N TYR A 261 19.58 -31.33 14.93
CA TYR A 261 21.03 -31.41 14.77
C TYR A 261 21.52 -30.39 13.74
N ASP A 262 20.87 -30.34 12.58
CA ASP A 262 21.23 -29.40 11.52
C ASP A 262 20.88 -27.97 11.91
N TYR A 263 19.77 -27.75 12.63
CA TYR A 263 19.37 -26.42 13.12
C TYR A 263 20.41 -25.81 14.08
N GLN A 264 21.04 -26.66 14.91
CA GLN A 264 22.07 -26.23 15.86
C GLN A 264 23.41 -25.96 15.16
N ARG A 265 23.71 -26.68 14.07
CA ARG A 265 24.96 -26.51 13.31
C ARG A 265 24.89 -25.38 12.29
N THR A 266 23.76 -25.24 11.62
CA THR A 266 23.55 -24.32 10.51
C THR A 266 22.31 -23.47 10.79
N PRO A 267 22.44 -22.14 10.84
CA PRO A 267 21.29 -21.26 11.00
C PRO A 267 20.26 -21.48 9.89
N ALA A 268 19.01 -21.76 10.23
CA ALA A 268 17.90 -21.75 9.27
C ALA A 268 17.49 -20.28 9.02
N PRO A 269 17.81 -19.70 7.85
CA PRO A 269 17.76 -18.24 7.65
C PRO A 269 16.33 -17.69 7.69
N ALA A 270 15.35 -18.45 7.19
CA ALA A 270 13.94 -18.04 7.16
C ALA A 270 13.19 -18.30 8.48
N SER A 271 13.83 -18.91 9.48
CA SER A 271 13.20 -19.23 10.76
C SER A 271 13.10 -18.02 11.69
N ILE A 272 12.09 -18.02 12.57
CA ILE A 272 11.91 -16.98 13.59
C ILE A 272 12.41 -17.52 14.92
N LYS A 273 13.46 -16.89 15.46
CA LYS A 273 14.07 -17.29 16.73
C LYS A 273 13.51 -16.54 17.93
N SER A 274 13.14 -15.27 17.72
CA SER A 274 12.58 -14.40 18.73
C SER A 274 11.87 -13.24 18.05
N PHE A 275 10.93 -12.64 18.78
CA PHE A 275 10.37 -11.33 18.47
C PHE A 275 10.40 -10.50 19.76
N LYS A 276 10.37 -9.17 19.63
CA LYS A 276 10.41 -8.26 20.77
C LYS A 276 9.05 -7.58 20.88
N SER A 277 8.47 -7.60 22.06
CA SER A 277 7.33 -6.74 22.40
C SER A 277 7.85 -5.49 23.11
N VAL A 278 7.27 -4.34 22.80
CA VAL A 278 7.56 -3.06 23.47
C VAL A 278 6.42 -2.78 24.44
N LEU A 279 6.73 -2.77 25.73
CA LEU A 279 5.76 -2.47 26.78
C LEU A 279 5.86 -1.00 27.20
N PRO A 280 4.76 -0.40 27.69
CA PRO A 280 4.81 0.91 28.31
C PRO A 280 5.84 0.96 29.45
N ALA A 281 6.51 2.10 29.63
CA ALA A 281 7.56 2.26 30.64
C ALA A 281 7.08 2.01 32.08
N ALA A 282 5.78 2.17 32.34
CA ALA A 282 5.16 1.94 33.64
C ALA A 282 4.69 0.49 33.87
N ALA A 283 4.92 -0.43 32.92
CA ALA A 283 4.51 -1.82 33.06
C ALA A 283 5.27 -2.51 34.21
N SER A 284 4.52 -3.12 35.13
CA SER A 284 5.02 -4.00 36.18
C SER A 284 4.39 -5.39 36.04
N ASP A 285 4.92 -6.38 36.77
CA ASP A 285 4.33 -7.72 36.89
C ASP A 285 4.13 -8.44 35.55
N VAL A 286 5.08 -8.26 34.63
CA VAL A 286 5.05 -8.86 33.29
C VAL A 286 5.17 -10.37 33.41
N TYR A 287 4.21 -11.08 32.82
CA TYR A 287 4.27 -12.52 32.67
C TYR A 287 4.00 -12.93 31.22
N TYR A 288 4.44 -14.13 30.87
CA TYR A 288 4.15 -14.79 29.61
C TYR A 288 3.69 -16.21 29.91
N ARG A 289 2.57 -16.63 29.32
CA ARG A 289 2.01 -17.97 29.46
C ARG A 289 1.60 -18.50 28.09
N ASP A 290 1.77 -19.81 27.91
CA ASP A 290 1.15 -20.55 26.82
C ASP A 290 -0.14 -21.24 27.31
N GLU A 291 -0.94 -21.75 26.37
CA GLU A 291 -2.24 -22.40 26.68
C GLU A 291 -2.09 -23.67 27.53
N ILE A 292 -0.90 -24.27 27.58
CA ILE A 292 -0.66 -25.57 28.23
C ILE A 292 -0.07 -25.38 29.65
N TRP A 293 0.30 -24.16 30.06
CA TRP A 293 1.00 -23.96 31.33
C TRP A 293 0.09 -23.87 32.57
N GLN A 294 0.24 -24.87 33.46
CA GLN A 294 -0.32 -25.02 34.81
C GLN A 294 0.70 -24.77 35.98
N HIS A 295 1.14 -23.53 36.32
CA HIS A 295 2.19 -23.08 37.31
C HIS A 295 3.74 -23.26 37.13
N LEU A 296 4.45 -22.34 36.47
CA LEU A 296 5.86 -22.05 36.80
C LEU A 296 5.92 -20.64 37.37
N TYR A 297 5.75 -20.55 38.69
CA TYR A 297 6.22 -19.38 39.43
C TYR A 297 7.76 -19.42 39.42
N GLN A 298 8.37 -18.33 38.96
CA GLN A 298 9.70 -17.92 39.43
C GLN A 298 9.51 -16.93 40.57
#